data_AF-A0A7J4E5E3-F1
#
_entry.id   AF-A0A7J4E5E3-F1
#
_cell.length_a   1.000
_cell.length_b   1.000
_cell.length_c   1.000
_cell.angle_alpha   90.00
_cell.angle_beta   90.00
_cell.angle_gamma   90.00
#
_symmetry.space_group_name_H-M   'P 1'
#
loop_
_entity.id
_entity.type
_entity.pdbx_description
1 polymer ?
#
loop_
_entity_poly.entity_id
_entity_poly.type
_entity_poly.pdbx_seq_one_letter_code
_entity_poly.pdbx_strand_id
1 'polypeptide(L)'
;MVEEASIAITFLLGVGAGALGYLISRLITPRRRYPLKVRRFEAGNPPHGRSRGMFVMQYYAYLIVFLTIEPIVIYLFMIIVNVVSSPFSLWPFAILILTLIPPLIFGLNEARKVRLWILGKEGY
;
A
#
# COMPACT_ATOMS: atom_id res chain seq x y z
N MET A 1 -1.73 3.90 31.71
CA MET A 1 -1.69 5.37 31.49
C MET A 1 -0.30 5.86 31.10
N VAL A 2 0.78 5.47 31.80
CA VAL A 2 2.15 5.89 31.44
C VAL A 2 2.61 5.31 30.10
N GLU A 3 2.32 4.03 29.82
CA GLU A 3 2.73 3.37 28.58
C GLU A 3 2.06 3.95 27.33
N GLU A 4 0.75 4.19 27.40
CA GLU A 4 -0.01 4.89 26.36
C GLU A 4 0.54 6.30 26.09
N ALA A 5 0.88 7.03 27.15
CA ALA A 5 1.50 8.34 27.04
C ALA A 5 2.87 8.27 26.37
N SER A 6 3.69 7.26 26.69
CA SER A 6 5.00 7.03 26.05
C SER A 6 4.87 6.74 24.56
N ILE A 7 3.89 5.94 24.15
CA ILE A 7 3.61 5.64 22.73
C ILE A 7 3.21 6.92 21.99
N ALA A 8 2.26 7.69 22.55
CA ALA A 8 1.79 8.94 21.97
C ALA A 8 2.93 9.97 21.82
N ILE A 9 3.76 10.12 22.85
CA ILE A 9 4.93 11.01 22.83
C ILE A 9 5.93 10.56 21.76
N THR A 10 6.22 9.27 21.67
CA THR A 10 7.16 8.73 20.67
C THR A 10 6.67 8.97 19.25
N PHE A 11 5.38 8.76 18.98
CA PHE A 11 4.77 9.05 17.68
C PHE A 11 4.86 10.54 17.33
N LEU A 12 4.51 11.42 18.29
CA LEU A 12 4.58 12.88 18.10
C LEU A 12 6.01 13.36 17.86
N LEU A 13 7.00 12.78 18.54
CA LEU A 13 8.41 13.07 18.31
C LEU A 13 8.86 12.63 16.91
N GLY A 14 8.43 11.45 16.43
CA GLY A 14 8.75 10.97 15.09
C GLY A 14 8.18 11.87 13.99
N VAL A 15 6.89 12.21 14.08
CA VAL A 15 6.23 13.14 13.15
C VAL A 15 6.84 14.54 13.25
N GLY A 16 7.09 15.02 14.47
CA GLY A 16 7.69 16.32 14.75
C GLY A 16 9.10 16.44 14.19
N ALA A 17 9.93 15.41 14.33
CA ALA A 17 11.27 15.35 13.75
C ALA A 17 11.22 15.40 12.22
N GLY A 18 10.31 14.66 11.59
CA GLY A 18 10.09 14.72 10.13
C GLY A 18 9.67 16.11 9.65
N ALA A 19 8.73 16.74 10.34
CA ALA A 19 8.28 18.10 10.04
C ALA A 19 9.40 19.14 10.24
N LEU A 20 10.16 19.03 11.33
CA LEU A 20 11.30 19.91 11.62
C LEU A 20 12.40 19.76 10.56
N GLY A 21 12.73 18.52 10.17
CA GLY A 21 13.68 18.23 9.10
C GLY A 21 13.26 18.85 7.76
N TYR A 22 11.97 18.76 7.41
CA TYR A 22 11.41 19.43 6.25
C TYR A 22 11.52 20.97 6.35
N LEU A 23 11.17 21.55 7.51
CA LEU A 23 11.23 23.00 7.72
C LEU A 23 12.66 23.53 7.61
N ILE A 24 13.62 22.91 8.29
CA ILE A 24 15.04 23.26 8.21
C ILE A 24 15.53 23.17 6.76
N SER A 25 15.24 22.06 6.06
CA SER A 25 15.61 21.88 4.65
C SER A 25 15.04 22.99 3.78
N ARG A 26 13.77 23.37 4.00
CA ARG A 26 13.08 24.43 3.25
C ARG A 26 13.58 25.85 3.57
N LEU A 27 14.16 26.07 4.75
CA LEU A 27 14.78 27.34 5.15
C LEU A 27 16.19 27.50 4.56
N ILE A 28 17.00 26.44 4.55
CA ILE A 28 18.38 26.48 4.06
C ILE A 28 18.46 26.40 2.52
N THR A 29 17.52 25.71 1.86
CA THR A 29 17.62 25.45 0.41
C THR A 29 17.46 26.71 -0.45
N PRO A 30 18.39 26.99 -1.40
CA PRO A 30 18.27 28.08 -2.35
C PRO A 30 17.05 27.92 -3.29
N ARG A 31 16.18 28.94 -3.34
CA ARG A 31 14.88 28.87 -4.06
C ARG A 31 14.91 29.34 -5.51
N ARG A 32 15.93 28.95 -6.29
CA ARG A 32 16.02 29.35 -7.71
C ARG A 32 15.13 28.47 -8.59
N ARG A 33 13.93 28.95 -8.93
CA ARG A 33 13.04 28.30 -9.89
C ARG A 33 13.58 28.48 -11.31
N TYR A 34 13.86 27.37 -11.98
CA TYR A 34 14.27 27.35 -13.39
C TYR A 34 13.28 26.47 -14.15
N PRO A 35 12.73 26.90 -15.29
CA PRO A 35 11.66 26.18 -15.99
C PRO A 35 12.04 24.73 -16.33
N LEU A 36 13.32 24.45 -16.63
CA LEU A 36 13.78 23.08 -16.92
C LEU A 36 13.79 22.18 -15.67
N LYS A 37 14.01 22.74 -14.46
CA LYS A 37 14.01 21.96 -13.19
C LYS A 37 12.62 21.44 -12.81
N VAL A 38 11.57 22.01 -13.39
CA VAL A 38 10.17 21.65 -13.13
C VAL A 38 9.58 20.77 -14.25
N ARG A 39 10.31 20.58 -15.35
CA ARG A 39 9.90 19.69 -16.44
C ARG A 39 10.13 18.23 -16.04
N ARG A 40 9.35 17.32 -16.63
CA ARG A 40 9.55 15.88 -16.46
C ARG A 40 10.90 15.47 -17.01
N PHE A 41 11.54 14.53 -16.33
CA PHE A 41 12.79 13.94 -16.77
C PHE A 41 12.53 12.98 -17.95
N GLU A 42 13.19 13.23 -19.09
CA GLU A 42 13.15 12.35 -20.28
C GLU A 42 14.57 12.09 -20.80
N ALA A 43 15.44 11.51 -19.97
CA ALA A 43 16.81 11.10 -20.34
C ALA A 43 17.64 12.21 -21.04
N GLY A 44 17.43 13.47 -20.64
CA GLY A 44 18.12 14.65 -21.20
C GLY A 44 17.37 15.36 -22.32
N ASN A 45 16.33 14.76 -22.89
CA ASN A 45 15.48 15.40 -23.90
C ASN A 45 14.42 16.31 -23.26
N PRO A 46 14.01 17.39 -23.95
CA PRO A 46 12.83 18.14 -23.56
C PRO A 46 11.61 17.23 -23.65
N PRO A 47 10.69 17.27 -22.66
CA PRO A 47 9.59 16.34 -22.61
C PRO A 47 8.70 16.47 -23.85
N HIS A 48 8.41 15.35 -24.52
CA HIS A 48 7.66 15.36 -25.77
C HIS A 48 6.56 14.29 -25.82
N GLY A 49 5.40 14.68 -26.34
CA GLY A 49 4.25 13.78 -26.51
C GLY A 49 3.47 13.51 -25.22
N ARG A 50 2.53 12.55 -25.31
CA ARG A 50 1.77 12.08 -24.16
C ARG A 50 2.60 11.03 -23.41
N SER A 51 2.76 11.24 -22.11
CA SER A 51 3.22 10.20 -21.19
C SER A 51 2.38 8.94 -21.40
N ARG A 52 3.03 7.79 -21.63
CA ARG A 52 2.37 6.50 -21.49
C ARG A 52 1.72 6.50 -20.10
N GLY A 53 0.40 6.34 -20.04
CA GLY A 53 -0.32 6.33 -18.77
C GLY A 53 0.24 5.21 -17.89
N MET A 54 0.38 5.46 -16.59
CA MET A 54 0.68 4.38 -15.66
C MET A 54 -0.52 3.44 -15.66
N PHE A 55 -0.38 2.25 -16.24
CA PHE A 55 -1.43 1.24 -16.20
C PHE A 55 -1.46 0.59 -14.80
N VAL A 56 -2.03 1.31 -13.84
CA VAL A 56 -2.20 0.90 -12.44
C VAL A 56 -3.05 -0.36 -12.28
N MET A 57 -3.81 -0.76 -13.29
CA MET A 57 -4.71 -1.92 -13.18
C MET A 57 -3.99 -3.25 -13.02
N GLN A 58 -2.70 -3.35 -13.39
CA GLN A 58 -1.89 -4.54 -13.11
C GLN A 58 -1.76 -4.83 -11.61
N TYR A 59 -1.76 -3.78 -10.77
CA TYR A 59 -1.65 -3.92 -9.33
C TYR A 59 -2.99 -4.20 -8.64
N TYR A 60 -4.12 -4.09 -9.34
CA TYR A 60 -5.43 -4.24 -8.75
C TYR A 60 -5.67 -5.64 -8.18
N ALA A 61 -5.29 -6.68 -8.92
CA ALA A 61 -5.40 -8.06 -8.43
C ALA A 61 -4.53 -8.31 -7.18
N TYR A 62 -3.34 -7.69 -7.11
CA TYR A 62 -2.47 -7.76 -5.94
C TYR A 62 -3.07 -7.05 -4.72
N LEU A 63 -3.81 -5.94 -4.92
CA LEU A 63 -4.55 -5.29 -3.83
C LEU A 63 -5.64 -6.20 -3.26
N ILE A 64 -6.35 -6.95 -4.11
CA ILE A 64 -7.37 -7.92 -3.66
C ILE A 64 -6.71 -9.04 -2.84
N VAL A 65 -5.58 -9.58 -3.30
CA VAL A 65 -4.83 -10.59 -2.55
C VAL A 65 -4.36 -10.03 -1.21
N PHE A 66 -3.82 -8.81 -1.17
CA PHE A 66 -3.38 -8.16 0.07
C PHE A 66 -4.55 -7.98 1.05
N LEU A 67 -5.66 -7.39 0.59
CA LEU A 67 -6.86 -7.12 1.40
C LEU A 67 -7.57 -8.38 1.90
N THR A 68 -7.31 -9.54 1.29
CA THR A 68 -7.86 -10.81 1.75
C THR A 68 -6.92 -11.55 2.68
N ILE A 69 -5.61 -11.56 2.40
CA ILE A 69 -4.61 -12.21 3.25
C ILE A 69 -4.43 -11.49 4.59
N GLU A 70 -4.39 -10.15 4.61
CA GLU A 70 -4.23 -9.38 5.85
C GLU A 70 -5.27 -9.76 6.93
N PRO A 71 -6.59 -9.71 6.68
CA PRO A 71 -7.57 -10.13 7.67
C PRO A 71 -7.52 -11.63 7.98
N ILE A 72 -7.14 -12.50 7.04
CA ILE A 72 -6.93 -13.93 7.33
C ILE A 72 -5.84 -14.09 8.40
N VAL A 73 -4.71 -13.40 8.27
CA VAL A 73 -3.62 -13.45 9.25
C VAL A 73 -4.08 -12.92 10.61
N ILE A 74 -4.84 -11.83 10.64
CA ILE A 74 -5.41 -11.26 11.88
C ILE A 74 -6.34 -12.28 12.56
N TYR A 75 -7.24 -12.92 11.81
CA TYR A 75 -8.16 -13.92 12.36
C TYR A 75 -7.45 -15.20 12.82
N LEU A 76 -6.40 -15.63 12.11
CA LEU A 76 -5.55 -16.74 12.56
C LEU A 76 -4.86 -16.39 13.89
N PHE A 77 -4.34 -15.17 14.03
CA PHE A 77 -3.76 -14.71 15.29
C PHE A 77 -4.81 -14.69 16.42
N MET A 78 -6.02 -14.20 16.14
CA MET A 78 -7.13 -14.23 17.11
C MET A 78 -7.50 -15.66 17.54
N ILE A 79 -7.49 -16.63 16.62
CA ILE A 79 -7.71 -18.05 16.95
C ILE A 79 -6.63 -18.56 17.91
N ILE A 80 -5.35 -18.28 17.62
CA ILE A 80 -4.23 -18.70 18.48
C ILE A 80 -4.37 -18.12 19.89
N VAL A 81 -4.68 -16.83 20.02
CA VAL A 81 -4.84 -16.17 21.32
C VAL A 81 -6.04 -16.72 22.11
N ASN A 82 -7.14 -17.05 21.42
CA ASN A 82 -8.39 -17.48 22.07
C ASN A 82 -8.55 -19.01 22.19
N VAL A 83 -7.59 -19.80 21.71
CA VAL A 83 -7.66 -21.28 21.68
C VAL A 83 -7.84 -21.90 23.07
N VAL A 84 -7.35 -21.22 24.11
CA VAL A 84 -7.33 -21.72 25.50
C VAL A 84 -8.67 -21.47 26.22
N SER A 85 -9.46 -20.50 25.78
CA SER A 85 -10.65 -20.03 26.52
C SER A 85 -11.86 -20.94 26.32
N SER A 86 -12.18 -21.31 25.08
CA SER A 86 -13.27 -22.22 24.73
C SER A 86 -13.18 -22.60 23.26
N PRO A 87 -13.35 -23.89 22.90
CA PRO A 87 -13.32 -24.31 21.50
C PRO A 87 -14.44 -23.67 20.66
N PHE A 88 -15.55 -23.26 21.30
CA PHE A 88 -16.64 -22.59 20.60
C PHE A 88 -16.31 -21.17 20.14
N SER A 89 -15.32 -20.53 20.79
CA SER A 89 -14.87 -19.17 20.46
C SER A 89 -14.10 -19.08 19.13
N LEU A 90 -13.74 -20.23 18.55
CA LEU A 90 -12.96 -20.32 17.31
C LEU A 90 -13.83 -20.24 16.04
N TRP A 91 -15.09 -20.69 16.15
CA TRP A 91 -16.00 -20.81 15.00
C TRP A 91 -16.24 -19.49 14.25
N PRO A 92 -16.46 -18.33 14.91
CA PRO A 92 -16.67 -17.07 14.19
C PRO A 92 -15.46 -16.69 13.31
N PHE A 93 -14.24 -16.84 13.83
CA PHE A 93 -13.02 -16.54 13.08
C PHE A 93 -12.80 -17.52 11.92
N ALA A 94 -13.09 -18.81 12.12
CA ALA A 94 -13.01 -19.81 11.07
C ALA A 94 -14.01 -19.53 9.93
N ILE A 95 -15.24 -19.13 10.26
CA ILE A 95 -16.26 -18.74 9.28
C ILE A 95 -15.81 -17.50 8.51
N LEU A 96 -15.28 -16.48 9.19
CA LEU A 96 -14.78 -15.27 8.53
C LEU A 96 -13.64 -15.58 7.55
N ILE A 97 -12.67 -16.43 7.94
CA ILE A 97 -11.61 -16.89 7.05
C ILE A 97 -12.21 -17.59 5.82
N LEU A 98 -13.21 -18.46 6.03
CA LEU A 98 -13.87 -19.16 4.93
C LEU A 98 -14.53 -18.20 3.93
N THR A 99 -15.14 -17.10 4.42
CA THR A 99 -15.73 -16.07 3.54
C THR A 99 -14.72 -15.31 2.70
N LEU A 100 -13.44 -15.28 3.13
CA LEU A 100 -12.35 -14.61 2.43
C LEU A 100 -11.65 -15.50 1.39
N ILE A 101 -11.95 -16.80 1.37
CA ILE A 101 -11.39 -17.73 0.36
C ILE A 101 -11.86 -17.39 -1.07
N PRO A 102 -13.15 -17.15 -1.35
CA PRO A 102 -13.59 -16.78 -2.70
C PRO A 102 -12.89 -15.53 -3.29
N PRO A 103 -12.80 -14.38 -2.60
CA PRO A 103 -12.09 -13.22 -3.14
C PRO A 103 -10.57 -13.44 -3.25
N LEU A 104 -9.97 -14.26 -2.38
CA LEU A 104 -8.55 -14.63 -2.50
C LEU A 104 -8.30 -15.45 -3.77
N ILE A 105 -9.14 -16.45 -4.05
CA ILE A 105 -9.06 -17.25 -5.28
C ILE A 105 -9.24 -16.34 -6.50
N PHE A 106 -10.21 -15.43 -6.46
CA PHE A 106 -10.42 -14.44 -7.52
C PHE A 106 -9.17 -13.59 -7.75
N GLY A 107 -8.61 -13.00 -6.70
CA GLY A 107 -7.39 -12.18 -6.77
C GLY A 107 -6.19 -12.95 -7.35
N LEU A 108 -5.96 -14.18 -6.91
CA LEU A 108 -4.89 -15.04 -7.42
C LEU A 108 -5.07 -15.41 -8.90
N ASN A 109 -6.31 -15.67 -9.32
CA ASN A 109 -6.62 -15.97 -10.71
C ASN A 109 -6.40 -14.76 -11.61
N GLU A 110 -6.84 -13.57 -11.18
CA GLU A 110 -6.66 -12.33 -11.95
C GLU A 110 -5.20 -11.85 -11.97
N ALA A 111 -4.43 -12.06 -10.90
CA ALA A 111 -3.02 -11.72 -10.84
C ALA A 111 -2.17 -12.48 -11.88
N ARG A 112 -2.57 -13.71 -12.23
CA ARG A 112 -1.90 -14.52 -13.27
C ARG A 112 -2.19 -14.03 -14.69
N LYS A 113 -3.26 -13.27 -14.90
CA LYS A 113 -3.73 -12.85 -16.24
C LYS A 113 -3.07 -11.55 -16.69
N VAL A 114 -1.74 -11.47 -16.62
CA VAL A 114 -0.97 -10.26 -16.98
C VAL A 114 -1.31 -9.74 -18.39
N ARG A 115 -1.60 -10.63 -19.35
CA ARG A 115 -2.00 -10.26 -20.72
C ARG A 115 -3.32 -9.50 -20.84
N LEU A 116 -4.27 -9.64 -19.90
CA LEU A 116 -5.51 -8.85 -19.89
C LEU A 116 -5.26 -7.39 -19.50
N TRP A 117 -4.14 -7.14 -18.81
CA TRP A 117 -3.77 -5.85 -18.25
C TRP A 117 -2.71 -5.12 -19.07
N ILE A 118 -2.31 -5.70 -20.21
CA ILE A 118 -1.45 -5.07 -21.22
C ILE A 118 -2.35 -4.61 -22.37
N LEU A 119 -2.75 -3.33 -22.36
CA LEU A 119 -3.36 -2.73 -23.54
C LEU A 119 -2.25 -2.22 -24.46
N GLY A 120 -2.12 -2.85 -25.63
CA GLY A 120 -1.09 -2.50 -26.60
C GLY A 120 -0.80 -3.61 -27.61
N LYS A 121 -1.79 -3.96 -28.43
CA LYS A 121 -1.57 -4.58 -29.75
C LYS A 121 -2.30 -3.88 -30.89
N GLU A 122 -2.81 -2.67 -30.66
CA GLU A 122 -3.33 -1.82 -31.72
C GLU A 122 -2.49 -0.56 -31.81
N GLY A 123 -1.65 -0.51 -32.85
CA GLY A 123 -1.16 0.73 -33.46
C GLY A 123 -0.05 1.47 -32.74
N TYR A 124 1.19 1.01 -32.89
CA TYR A 124 2.34 1.84 -33.28
C TYR A 124 3.28 1.02 -34.15
#